data_AF-A0A224YUG5-F1
#
_entry.id   AF-A0A224YUG5-F1
#
_cell.length_a   1.000
_cell.length_b   1.000
_cell.length_c   1.000
_cell.angle_alpha   90.00
_cell.angle_beta   90.00
_cell.angle_gamma   90.00
#
_symmetry.space_group_name_H-M   'P 1'
#
loop_
_entity.id
_entity.type
_entity.pdbx_description
1 polymer ?
#
loop_
_entity_poly.entity_id
_entity_poly.type
_entity_poly.pdbx_seq_one_letter_code
_entity_poly.pdbx_strand_id
1 'polypeptide(L)'
;MSAHRSVSPAIRLVRDFLLGRHPNGQLRFPDEISTRSPPPPNLPPGPACKLSDNYYYTRDARREVDHPKLLFDGTVPMKKIEAGEGAKGKPKLPEPGMRYLP
;
A
#
# COMPACT_ATOMS: atom_id res chain seq x y z
N MET A 1 29.03 -12.71 -25.11
CA MET A 1 28.50 -11.45 -24.54
C MET A 1 28.93 -10.32 -25.47
N SER A 2 27.99 -9.61 -26.09
CA SER A 2 28.33 -8.48 -26.96
C SER A 2 28.85 -7.34 -26.10
N ALA A 3 29.99 -6.75 -26.45
CA ALA A 3 30.47 -5.56 -25.75
C ALA A 3 29.43 -4.43 -25.88
N HIS A 4 29.11 -3.77 -24.77
CA HIS A 4 28.25 -2.59 -24.78
C HIS A 4 28.87 -1.49 -25.64
N ARG A 5 28.02 -0.71 -26.32
CA ARG A 5 28.50 0.44 -27.09
C ARG A 5 29.12 1.46 -26.13
N SER A 6 30.44 1.66 -26.24
CA SER A 6 31.17 2.67 -25.49
C SER A 6 31.71 3.77 -26.41
N VAL A 7 32.08 4.90 -25.80
CA VAL A 7 32.82 5.98 -26.48
C VAL A 7 34.26 5.51 -26.77
N SER A 8 34.97 6.21 -27.68
CA SER A 8 36.36 5.93 -27.98
C SER A 8 37.25 5.96 -26.72
N PRO A 9 38.35 5.17 -26.68
CA PRO A 9 39.21 5.08 -25.49
C PRO A 9 39.73 6.44 -24.99
N ALA A 10 40.06 7.35 -25.90
CA ALA A 10 40.54 8.69 -25.55
C ALA A 10 39.48 9.52 -24.80
N ILE A 11 38.24 9.53 -25.29
CA ILE A 11 37.14 10.28 -24.65
C ILE A 11 36.73 9.60 -23.33
N ARG A 12 36.81 8.27 -23.26
CA ARG A 12 36.59 7.52 -22.01
C ARG A 12 37.58 7.95 -20.93
N LEU A 13 38.87 8.12 -21.27
CA LEU A 13 39.89 8.56 -20.33
C LEU A 13 39.61 9.98 -19.82
N VAL A 14 39.32 10.92 -20.73
CA VAL A 14 38.98 12.31 -20.35
C VAL A 14 37.76 12.34 -19.42
N ARG A 15 36.72 11.57 -19.73
CA ARG A 15 35.51 11.49 -18.92
C ARG A 15 35.78 10.92 -17.54
N ASP A 16 36.50 9.81 -17.45
CA ASP A 16 36.78 9.14 -16.18
C ASP A 16 37.71 9.99 -15.30
N PHE A 17 38.65 10.74 -15.92
CA PHE A 17 39.49 11.73 -15.25
C PHE A 17 38.68 12.91 -14.67
N LEU A 18 37.83 13.55 -15.49
CA LEU A 18 37.03 14.69 -15.05
C LEU A 18 35.97 14.32 -14.00
N LEU A 19 35.44 13.09 -14.05
CA LEU A 19 34.48 12.59 -13.06
C LEU A 19 35.12 12.05 -11.78
N GLY A 20 36.43 11.79 -11.78
CA GLY A 20 37.14 11.17 -10.66
C GLY A 20 36.66 9.76 -10.30
N ARG A 21 35.89 9.13 -11.19
CA ARG A 21 35.30 7.79 -11.01
C ARG A 21 34.95 7.15 -12.34
N HIS A 22 34.80 5.84 -12.35
CA HIS A 22 34.18 5.14 -13.47
C HIS A 22 32.66 5.36 -13.46
N PRO A 23 32.07 5.92 -14.53
CA PRO A 23 30.64 6.13 -14.59
C PRO A 23 29.90 4.82 -14.89
N ASN A 24 28.81 4.57 -14.15
CA ASN A 24 27.83 3.54 -14.52
C ASN A 24 27.07 4.01 -15.77
N GLY A 25 26.95 3.15 -16.77
CA GLY A 25 26.23 3.47 -18.01
C GLY A 25 24.74 3.73 -17.73
N GLN A 26 24.22 4.86 -18.21
CA GLN A 26 22.79 5.19 -18.12
C GLN A 26 21.99 4.67 -19.31
N LEU A 27 22.69 4.22 -20.35
CA LEU A 27 22.08 3.68 -21.55
C LEU A 27 21.58 2.27 -21.30
N ARG A 28 20.45 1.94 -21.90
CA ARG A 28 19.83 0.61 -21.80
C ARG A 28 20.35 -0.26 -22.94
N PHE A 29 21.10 -1.30 -22.60
CA PHE A 29 21.59 -2.27 -23.59
C PHE A 29 20.67 -3.50 -23.67
N PRO A 30 20.52 -4.12 -24.85
CA PRO A 30 19.59 -5.25 -25.05
C PRO A 30 19.80 -6.46 -24.14
N ASP A 31 21.01 -6.64 -23.63
CA ASP A 31 21.42 -7.73 -22.74
C ASP A 31 21.13 -7.45 -21.26
N GLU A 32 20.96 -6.19 -20.88
CA GLU A 32 20.60 -5.77 -19.52
C GLU A 32 19.10 -5.49 -19.34
N ILE A 33 18.33 -5.53 -20.44
CA ILE A 33 16.89 -5.32 -20.42
C ILE A 33 16.13 -6.60 -20.73
N SER A 34 14.90 -6.71 -20.23
CA SER A 34 14.00 -7.77 -20.62
C SER A 34 13.62 -7.69 -22.11
N THR A 35 13.27 -8.83 -22.69
CA THR A 35 12.83 -8.93 -24.08
C THR A 35 11.58 -8.09 -24.32
N ARG A 36 11.49 -7.40 -25.46
CA ARG A 36 10.27 -6.65 -25.85
C ARG A 36 9.08 -7.54 -26.17
N SER A 37 9.32 -8.81 -26.51
CA SER A 37 8.31 -9.82 -26.77
C SER A 37 8.54 -11.01 -25.84
N PRO A 38 8.09 -10.91 -24.58
CA PRO A 38 8.16 -12.03 -23.65
C PRO A 38 7.18 -13.14 -24.08
N PRO A 39 7.41 -14.41 -23.69
CA PRO A 39 6.44 -15.48 -23.88
C PRO A 39 5.14 -15.18 -23.11
N PRO A 40 3.99 -15.73 -23.55
CA PRO A 40 2.73 -15.53 -22.85
C PRO A 40 2.82 -16.06 -21.41
N PRO A 41 2.45 -15.27 -20.38
CA PRO A 41 2.51 -15.70 -19.00
C PRO A 41 1.37 -16.64 -18.65
N ASN A 42 1.62 -17.62 -17.77
CA ASN A 42 0.59 -18.42 -17.12
C ASN A 42 0.42 -17.95 -15.67
N LEU A 43 -0.60 -17.13 -15.41
CA LEU A 43 -0.83 -16.54 -14.09
C LEU A 43 -1.58 -17.51 -13.17
N PRO A 44 -1.26 -17.57 -11.87
CA PRO A 44 -2.01 -18.39 -10.93
C PRO A 44 -3.44 -17.87 -10.78
N PRO A 45 -4.42 -18.77 -10.55
CA PRO A 45 -5.81 -18.37 -10.35
C PRO A 45 -6.00 -17.61 -9.03
N GLY A 46 -7.01 -16.75 -8.99
CA GLY A 46 -7.42 -16.06 -7.77
C GLY A 46 -8.10 -16.99 -6.74
N PRO A 47 -8.29 -16.53 -5.50
CA PRO A 47 -8.84 -17.36 -4.41
C PRO A 47 -10.30 -17.79 -4.64
N ALA A 48 -11.03 -17.07 -5.50
CA ALA A 48 -12.41 -17.35 -5.87
C ALA A 48 -12.53 -18.19 -7.15
N CYS A 49 -11.45 -18.77 -7.67
CA CYS A 49 -11.49 -19.74 -8.78
C CYS A 49 -11.71 -21.17 -8.25
N LYS A 50 -12.83 -21.39 -7.54
CA LYS A 50 -13.22 -22.70 -6.99
C LYS A 50 -14.45 -23.22 -7.74
N LEU A 51 -14.49 -24.54 -7.97
CA LEU A 51 -15.57 -25.22 -8.70
C LEU A 51 -16.83 -25.44 -7.83
N SER A 52 -16.67 -25.68 -6.53
CA SER A 52 -17.74 -25.85 -5.55
C SER A 52 -17.55 -24.91 -4.36
N ASP A 53 -18.59 -24.77 -3.52
CA ASP A 53 -18.57 -24.01 -2.27
C ASP A 53 -18.07 -22.56 -2.43
N ASN A 54 -18.52 -21.91 -3.50
CA ASN A 54 -18.06 -20.58 -3.92
C ASN A 54 -19.21 -19.67 -4.34
N TYR A 55 -20.31 -19.73 -3.60
CA TYR A 55 -21.45 -18.88 -3.83
C TYR A 55 -21.10 -17.42 -3.59
N TYR A 56 -21.51 -16.53 -4.50
CA TYR A 56 -21.16 -15.11 -4.42
C TYR A 56 -21.68 -14.44 -3.14
N TYR A 57 -22.84 -14.88 -2.63
CA TYR A 57 -23.47 -14.26 -1.46
C TYR A 57 -22.64 -14.38 -0.17
N THR A 58 -21.76 -15.39 -0.04
CA THR A 58 -20.92 -15.59 1.16
C THR A 58 -19.66 -14.74 1.15
N ARG A 59 -19.36 -14.03 0.05
CA ARG A 59 -18.13 -13.23 -0.12
C ARG A 59 -18.40 -11.82 -0.65
N ASP A 60 -19.66 -11.40 -0.74
CA ASP A 60 -20.05 -10.07 -1.21
C ASP A 60 -19.97 -9.06 -0.07
N ALA A 61 -18.75 -8.64 0.27
CA ALA A 61 -18.51 -7.63 1.31
C ALA A 61 -19.25 -6.30 1.05
N ARG A 62 -19.65 -6.01 -0.20
CA ARG A 62 -20.43 -4.81 -0.55
C ARG A 62 -21.83 -4.82 0.06
N ARG A 63 -22.38 -6.01 0.33
CA ARG A 63 -23.69 -6.20 0.98
C ARG A 63 -23.59 -6.37 2.50
N GLU A 64 -22.38 -6.55 3.02
CA GLU A 64 -22.10 -6.60 4.47
C GLU A 64 -21.95 -5.21 5.07
N VAL A 65 -21.79 -4.17 4.24
CA VAL A 65 -21.73 -2.78 4.69
C VAL A 65 -23.11 -2.36 5.19
N ASP A 66 -23.22 -2.18 6.50
CA ASP A 66 -24.40 -1.62 7.14
C ASP A 66 -24.29 -0.10 7.28
N HIS A 67 -25.42 0.55 7.57
CA HIS A 67 -25.45 1.97 7.86
C HIS A 67 -24.63 2.29 9.13
N PRO A 68 -24.07 3.51 9.24
CA PRO A 68 -23.33 3.89 10.44
C PRO A 68 -24.23 3.77 11.67
N LYS A 69 -23.66 3.23 12.75
CA LYS A 69 -24.36 3.10 14.03
C LYS A 69 -24.55 4.48 14.66
N LEU A 70 -25.80 4.89 14.83
CA LEU A 70 -26.15 6.13 15.50
C LEU A 70 -25.89 5.99 17.01
N LEU A 71 -24.95 6.77 17.55
CA LEU A 71 -24.67 6.82 18.99
C LEU A 71 -25.52 7.86 19.72
N PHE A 72 -25.89 8.95 19.05
CA PHE A 72 -26.69 10.03 19.58
C PHE A 72 -27.62 10.56 18.48
N ASP A 73 -28.90 10.71 18.79
CA ASP A 73 -29.90 11.37 17.96
C ASP A 73 -30.53 12.50 18.77
N GLY A 74 -30.56 13.71 18.22
CA GLY A 74 -31.10 14.90 18.89
C GLY A 74 -32.62 14.94 18.92
N THR A 75 -33.31 14.05 18.20
CA THR A 75 -34.77 13.99 18.11
C THR A 75 -35.41 13.06 19.13
N VAL A 76 -34.66 12.09 19.64
CA VAL A 76 -35.10 11.20 20.72
C VAL A 76 -34.64 11.81 22.05
N PRO A 77 -35.53 12.07 23.03
CA PRO A 77 -35.13 12.60 24.32
C PRO A 77 -34.32 11.54 25.08
N MET A 78 -33.01 11.52 24.90
CA MET A 78 -32.14 10.78 25.78
C MET A 78 -32.15 11.41 27.17
N LYS A 79 -32.15 10.55 28.18
CA LYS A 79 -31.98 10.88 29.58
C LYS A 79 -30.64 11.61 29.72
N LYS A 80 -30.67 12.94 29.64
CA LYS A 80 -29.55 13.80 30.02
C LYS A 80 -29.18 13.39 31.43
N ILE A 81 -27.89 13.16 31.69
CA ILE A 81 -27.40 12.93 33.04
C ILE A 81 -27.83 14.18 33.83
N GLU A 82 -28.74 14.01 34.77
CA GLU A 82 -29.18 15.08 35.65
C GLU A 82 -27.95 15.63 36.39
N ALA A 83 -27.89 16.95 36.58
CA ALA A 83 -26.87 17.59 37.39
C ALA A 83 -27.12 17.26 38.86
N GLY A 84 -26.86 16.01 39.26
CA GLY A 84 -26.85 15.55 40.63
C GLY A 84 -25.45 15.67 41.22
N GLU A 85 -25.36 16.23 42.43
CA GLU A 85 -24.14 16.29 43.21
C GLU A 85 -23.49 14.90 43.38
N GLY A 86 -22.20 14.82 43.07
CA GLY A 86 -21.27 13.96 43.80
C GLY A 86 -21.12 12.50 43.34
N ALA A 87 -20.59 12.26 42.14
CA ALA A 87 -19.81 11.04 41.90
C ALA A 87 -18.34 11.31 42.28
N LYS A 88 -17.85 10.65 43.33
CA LYS A 88 -16.44 10.74 43.75
C LYS A 88 -15.53 10.13 42.68
N GLY A 89 -14.71 10.98 42.07
CA GLY A 89 -13.68 10.63 41.08
C GLY A 89 -14.09 10.98 39.66
N LYS A 90 -13.34 11.86 39.00
CA LYS A 90 -13.55 12.19 37.58
C LYS A 90 -13.36 10.90 36.75
N PRO A 91 -14.37 10.42 35.99
CA PRO A 91 -14.17 9.28 35.12
C PRO A 91 -13.09 9.62 34.08
N LYS A 92 -12.13 8.71 33.86
CA LYS A 92 -11.13 8.88 32.80
C LYS A 92 -11.87 8.94 31.46
N LEU A 93 -11.65 10.01 30.70
CA LEU A 93 -12.22 10.13 29.35
C LEU A 93 -11.66 9.00 28.48
N PRO A 94 -12.49 8.28 27.71
CA PRO A 94 -11.99 7.31 26.76
C PRO A 94 -11.20 8.02 25.66
N GLU A 95 -10.00 7.55 25.38
CA GLU A 95 -9.17 8.05 24.28
C GLU A 95 -9.34 7.17 23.04
N PRO A 96 -9.38 7.75 21.83
CA PRO A 96 -9.41 6.95 20.60
C PRO A 96 -8.07 6.23 20.40
N GLY A 97 -8.09 4.90 20.46
CA GLY A 97 -6.94 4.05 20.16
C GLY A 97 -5.85 4.04 21.24
N MET A 98 -4.76 3.34 20.94
CA MET A 98 -3.58 3.28 21.82
C MET A 98 -2.66 4.46 21.54
N ARG A 99 -2.17 5.13 22.59
CA ARG A 99 -1.16 6.19 22.45
C ARG A 99 0.12 5.62 21.84
N TYR A 100 0.60 6.22 20.75
CA TYR A 100 1.91 5.88 20.19
C TYR A 100 3.01 6.33 21.17
N LEU A 101 3.86 5.40 21.59
CA LEU A 101 5.06 5.67 22.38
C LEU A 101 6.28 5.63 21.42
N PRO A 102 7.09 6.71 21.34
CA PRO A 102 8.33 6.71 20.57
C PRO A 102 9.42 5.83 21.17
#